data_AF-A0A3D1A2I3-F1
#
_entry.id   AF-A0A3D1A2I3-F1
#
_cell.length_a   1.000
_cell.length_b   1.000
_cell.length_c   1.000
_cell.angle_alpha   90.00
_cell.angle_beta   90.00
_cell.angle_gamma   90.00
#
_symmetry.space_group_name_H-M   'P 1'
#
loop_
_entity.id
_entity.type
_entity.pdbx_description
1 polymer ?
#
loop_
_entity_poly.entity_id
_entity_poly.type
_entity_poly.pdbx_seq_one_letter_code
_entity_poly.pdbx_strand_id
1 'polypeptide(L)'
;MIHCPKCSSEVLVETPALGNIPLDVCPACSGIWFEKGELEALLRQSQGGGQADLQLIAPKPEGQDCPACKVKMSHGGLVNPLLLVDKCEACGGVWLDARELELVKKLLGLTGGDSVVKVARPSSSPAAAPARDPKLILIKIAAAVGAVAGLVGLSYQMYLYFSPPETVSRTPSLAVAVVSVLLFAGGVLALNWGKEDRWR
;
A
#
# COMPACT_ATOMS: atom_id res chain seq x y z
N MET A 1 8.92 -18.83 -3.99
CA MET A 1 8.21 -17.80 -3.18
C MET A 1 6.82 -17.65 -3.75
N ILE A 2 5.80 -17.84 -2.91
CA ILE A 2 4.40 -17.77 -3.31
C ILE A 2 3.92 -16.34 -3.04
N HIS A 3 3.35 -15.69 -4.07
CA HIS A 3 2.86 -14.32 -3.97
C HIS A 3 1.36 -14.30 -3.69
N CYS A 4 0.91 -13.32 -2.93
CA CYS A 4 -0.52 -13.11 -2.70
C CYS A 4 -1.20 -12.75 -4.04
N PRO A 5 -2.30 -13.42 -4.41
CA PRO A 5 -3.00 -13.14 -5.66
C PRO A 5 -3.78 -11.82 -5.62
N LYS A 6 -4.00 -11.26 -4.43
CA LYS A 6 -4.61 -9.91 -4.23
C LYS A 6 -3.58 -8.80 -4.06
N CYS A 7 -2.46 -9.13 -3.42
CA CYS A 7 -1.37 -8.19 -3.14
C CYS A 7 -0.11 -8.69 -3.84
N SER A 8 0.00 -8.46 -5.16
CA SER A 8 1.08 -9.01 -5.99
C SER A 8 2.49 -8.67 -5.49
N SER A 9 2.65 -7.57 -4.76
CA SER A 9 3.92 -7.16 -4.12
C SER A 9 4.28 -7.93 -2.85
N GLU A 10 3.35 -8.69 -2.26
CA GLU A 10 3.55 -9.40 -1.01
C GLU A 10 3.82 -10.89 -1.22
N VAL A 11 4.77 -11.41 -0.46
CA VAL A 11 5.08 -12.84 -0.37
C VAL A 11 4.31 -13.41 0.81
N LEU A 12 3.73 -14.60 0.63
CA LEU A 12 3.06 -15.32 1.71
C LEU A 12 4.08 -15.80 2.74
N VAL A 13 3.67 -15.77 4.00
CA VAL A 13 4.50 -16.12 5.15
C VAL A 13 3.91 -17.34 5.82
N GLU A 14 4.68 -18.42 5.82
CA GLU A 14 4.32 -19.67 6.50
C GLU A 14 4.24 -19.43 8.01
N THR A 15 3.10 -19.74 8.62
CA THR A 15 2.82 -19.54 10.04
C THR A 15 2.14 -20.77 10.63
N PRO A 16 2.59 -21.30 11.78
CA PRO A 16 1.88 -22.37 12.49
C PRO A 16 0.69 -21.76 13.25
N ALA A 17 -0.36 -21.38 12.54
CA ALA A 17 -1.45 -20.56 13.11
C ALA A 17 -2.68 -21.38 13.53
N LEU A 18 -2.92 -22.56 12.95
CA LEU A 18 -4.11 -23.38 13.26
C LEU A 18 -3.75 -24.88 13.29
N GLY A 19 -3.88 -25.51 14.46
CA GLY A 19 -3.84 -26.98 14.58
C GLY A 19 -2.50 -27.67 14.26
N ASN A 20 -1.37 -26.95 14.28
CA ASN A 20 -0.05 -27.40 13.82
C ASN A 20 0.09 -27.59 12.29
N ILE A 21 -0.87 -27.09 11.51
CA ILE A 21 -0.78 -27.09 10.05
C ILE A 21 -0.05 -25.80 9.62
N PRO A 22 0.99 -25.88 8.79
CA PRO A 22 1.65 -24.69 8.24
C PRO A 22 0.64 -23.94 7.36
N LEU A 23 0.44 -22.64 7.63
CA LEU A 23 -0.46 -21.81 6.85
C LEU A 23 0.30 -20.68 6.17
N ASP A 24 0.11 -20.54 4.87
CA ASP A 24 0.68 -19.45 4.09
C ASP A 24 -0.22 -18.21 4.16
N VAL A 25 0.19 -17.20 4.94
CA VAL A 25 -0.64 -16.02 5.20
C VAL A 25 -0.04 -14.78 4.55
N CYS A 26 -0.88 -13.97 3.90
CA CYS A 26 -0.49 -12.66 3.40
C CYS A 26 -0.44 -11.63 4.53
N PRO A 27 0.69 -10.94 4.76
CA PRO A 27 0.80 -9.96 5.84
C PRO A 27 0.02 -8.65 5.58
N ALA A 28 -0.42 -8.39 4.34
CA ALA A 28 -1.13 -7.16 3.99
C ALA A 28 -2.66 -7.31 4.02
N CYS A 29 -3.20 -8.38 3.44
CA CYS A 29 -4.65 -8.60 3.36
C CYS A 29 -5.16 -9.70 4.30
N SER A 30 -4.27 -10.41 4.99
CA SER A 30 -4.59 -11.55 5.86
C SER A 30 -5.31 -12.69 5.15
N GLY A 31 -5.22 -12.76 3.82
CA GLY A 31 -5.67 -13.92 3.05
C GLY A 31 -4.73 -15.11 3.25
N ILE A 32 -5.29 -16.31 3.18
CA ILE A 32 -4.61 -17.57 3.52
C ILE A 32 -4.66 -18.48 2.31
N TRP A 33 -3.50 -19.05 1.99
CA TRP A 33 -3.35 -20.12 1.05
C TRP A 33 -3.25 -21.45 1.78
N PHE A 34 -4.02 -22.42 1.32
CA PHE A 34 -3.96 -23.81 1.73
C PHE A 34 -3.46 -24.64 0.55
N GLU A 35 -2.44 -25.46 0.79
CA GLU A 35 -2.07 -26.49 -0.16
C GLU A 35 -3.15 -27.58 -0.25
N LYS A 36 -3.02 -28.42 -1.27
CA LYS A 36 -3.95 -29.53 -1.49
C LYS A 36 -3.99 -30.45 -0.28
N GLY A 37 -5.16 -30.61 0.33
CA GLY A 37 -5.36 -31.52 1.46
C GLY A 37 -5.18 -30.85 2.83
N GLU A 38 -4.63 -29.64 2.93
CA GLU A 38 -4.40 -28.98 4.22
C GLU A 38 -5.69 -28.48 4.85
N LEU A 39 -6.56 -27.87 4.04
CA LEU A 39 -7.88 -27.44 4.51
C LEU A 39 -8.72 -28.66 4.91
N GLU A 40 -8.68 -29.74 4.13
CA GLU A 40 -9.32 -31.02 4.46
C GLU A 40 -8.81 -31.57 5.80
N ALA A 41 -7.49 -31.55 6.03
CA ALA A 41 -6.88 -32.02 7.27
C ALA A 41 -7.35 -31.19 8.48
N LEU A 42 -7.40 -29.86 8.33
CA LEU A 42 -7.87 -28.92 9.34
C LEU A 42 -9.34 -29.17 9.68
N LEU A 43 -10.19 -29.35 8.65
CA LEU A 43 -11.60 -29.67 8.83
C LEU A 43 -11.78 -31.01 9.56
N ARG A 44 -11.02 -32.05 9.17
CA ARG A 44 -11.07 -33.37 9.82
C ARG A 44 -10.67 -33.33 11.29
N GLN A 45 -9.65 -32.54 11.64
CA GLN A 45 -9.20 -32.38 13.03
C GLN A 45 -10.29 -31.73 13.90
N SER A 46 -11.03 -30.76 13.36
CA SER A 46 -12.08 -30.05 14.09
C SER A 46 -13.41 -30.80 14.19
N GLN A 47 -13.80 -31.57 13.15
CA GLN A 47 -15.12 -32.21 13.08
C GLN A 47 -15.15 -33.72 13.39
N GLY A 48 -14.06 -34.29 13.93
CA GLY A 48 -14.09 -35.66 14.46
C GLY A 48 -14.29 -36.76 13.40
N GLY A 49 -13.69 -36.61 12.20
CA GLY A 49 -13.49 -37.75 11.28
C GLY A 49 -14.49 -37.92 10.13
N GLY A 50 -15.35 -36.94 9.83
CA GLY A 50 -16.13 -36.94 8.59
C GLY A 50 -15.28 -36.73 7.33
N GLN A 51 -15.61 -37.41 6.23
CA GLN A 51 -15.04 -37.08 4.91
C GLN A 51 -15.55 -35.71 4.46
N ALA A 52 -14.75 -34.66 4.67
CA ALA A 52 -15.00 -33.36 4.06
C ALA A 52 -14.62 -33.44 2.58
N ASP A 53 -15.61 -33.68 1.73
CA ASP A 53 -15.44 -33.51 0.28
C ASP A 53 -15.49 -32.01 -0.04
N LEU A 54 -14.33 -31.42 -0.36
CA LEU A 54 -14.19 -29.99 -0.63
C LEU A 54 -14.53 -29.63 -2.08
N GLN A 55 -15.64 -30.14 -2.58
CA GLN A 55 -16.19 -29.68 -3.87
C GLN A 55 -16.87 -28.33 -3.69
N LEU A 56 -16.66 -27.45 -4.67
CA LEU A 56 -17.31 -26.15 -4.68
C LEU A 56 -18.80 -26.29 -5.02
N ILE A 57 -19.61 -25.54 -4.30
CA ILE A 57 -21.02 -25.34 -4.56
C ILE A 57 -21.14 -24.17 -5.54
N ALA A 58 -21.74 -24.42 -6.71
CA ALA A 58 -21.90 -23.45 -7.79
C ALA A 58 -20.57 -22.78 -8.23
N PRO A 59 -19.56 -23.56 -8.68
CA PRO A 59 -18.27 -23.02 -9.08
C PRO A 59 -18.40 -22.13 -10.32
N LYS A 60 -17.71 -21.00 -10.29
CA LYS A 60 -17.60 -20.07 -11.41
C LYS A 60 -16.12 -19.77 -11.70
N PRO A 61 -15.69 -19.68 -12.97
CA PRO A 61 -14.30 -19.42 -13.33
C PRO A 61 -13.91 -17.93 -13.19
N GLU A 62 -14.31 -17.29 -12.08
CA GLU A 62 -14.14 -15.86 -11.82
C GLU A 62 -13.18 -15.57 -10.64
N GLY A 63 -12.61 -16.60 -10.04
CA GLY A 63 -11.68 -16.48 -8.92
C GLY A 63 -10.32 -15.89 -9.32
N GLN A 64 -9.44 -15.72 -8.35
CA GLN A 64 -8.12 -15.14 -8.58
C GLN A 64 -7.14 -16.13 -9.25
N ASP A 65 -5.97 -15.64 -9.66
CA ASP A 65 -4.91 -16.52 -10.17
C ASP A 65 -4.33 -17.35 -9.04
N CYS A 66 -4.17 -18.65 -9.27
CA CYS A 66 -3.62 -19.56 -8.27
C CYS A 66 -2.19 -19.11 -7.90
N PRO A 67 -1.89 -18.88 -6.62
CA PRO A 67 -0.59 -18.35 -6.23
C PRO A 67 0.54 -19.37 -6.47
N ALA A 68 0.24 -20.67 -6.48
CA ALA A 68 1.17 -21.78 -6.75
C ALA A 68 1.41 -22.05 -8.25
N CYS A 69 0.36 -22.21 -9.06
CA CYS A 69 0.47 -22.63 -10.47
C CYS A 69 0.03 -21.58 -11.51
N LYS A 70 -0.45 -20.41 -11.06
CA LYS A 70 -0.92 -19.28 -11.89
C LYS A 70 -2.13 -19.54 -12.79
N VAL A 71 -2.77 -20.71 -12.67
CA VAL A 71 -4.05 -21.01 -13.34
C VAL A 71 -5.19 -20.27 -12.64
N LYS A 72 -6.18 -19.82 -13.40
CA LYS A 72 -7.40 -19.16 -12.89
C LYS A 72 -8.16 -20.11 -11.96
N MET A 73 -8.46 -19.67 -10.73
CA MET A 73 -9.22 -20.46 -9.77
C MET A 73 -10.72 -20.32 -9.97
N SER A 74 -11.46 -21.36 -9.58
CA SER A 74 -12.91 -21.34 -9.50
C SER A 74 -13.35 -20.72 -8.18
N HIS A 75 -14.27 -19.77 -8.24
CA HIS A 75 -14.90 -19.15 -7.08
C HIS A 75 -16.22 -19.86 -6.78
N GLY A 76 -16.50 -20.20 -5.52
CA GLY A 76 -17.76 -20.84 -5.14
C GLY A 76 -17.87 -21.10 -3.64
N GLY A 77 -19.04 -21.60 -3.21
CA GLY A 77 -19.24 -21.96 -1.80
C GLY A 77 -18.51 -23.25 -1.42
N LEU A 78 -18.08 -23.38 -0.17
CA LEU A 78 -17.37 -24.55 0.36
C LEU A 78 -18.04 -25.02 1.64
N VAL A 79 -18.47 -26.28 1.72
CA VAL A 79 -19.29 -26.86 2.83
C VAL A 79 -20.68 -26.20 2.98
N ASN A 80 -20.76 -24.88 2.81
CA ASN A 80 -21.95 -24.04 2.83
C ASN A 80 -21.83 -23.00 1.70
N PRO A 81 -22.92 -22.69 0.95
CA PRO A 81 -22.95 -21.63 -0.06
C PRO A 81 -22.44 -20.25 0.40
N LEU A 82 -22.48 -19.94 1.70
CA LEU A 82 -22.03 -18.66 2.26
C LEU A 82 -20.52 -18.60 2.52
N LEU A 83 -19.85 -19.74 2.63
CA LEU A 83 -18.40 -19.78 2.75
C LEU A 83 -17.82 -19.81 1.34
N LEU A 84 -17.76 -18.64 0.73
CA LEU A 84 -17.13 -18.48 -0.58
C LEU A 84 -15.62 -18.69 -0.44
N VAL A 85 -15.01 -19.40 -1.38
CA VAL A 85 -13.56 -19.62 -1.47
C VAL A 85 -13.16 -19.68 -2.93
N ASP A 86 -11.86 -19.53 -3.21
CA ASP A 86 -11.29 -19.80 -4.51
C ASP A 86 -10.54 -21.15 -4.49
N LYS A 87 -10.91 -22.09 -5.36
CA LYS A 87 -10.24 -23.39 -5.50
C LYS A 87 -9.55 -23.52 -6.85
N CYS A 88 -8.31 -23.98 -6.83
CA CYS A 88 -7.56 -24.31 -8.03
C CYS A 88 -7.83 -25.75 -8.46
N GLU A 89 -8.42 -25.95 -9.64
CA GLU A 89 -8.66 -27.29 -10.19
C GLU A 89 -7.38 -27.99 -10.67
N ALA A 90 -6.31 -27.22 -10.96
CA ALA A 90 -5.05 -27.78 -11.47
C ALA A 90 -4.18 -28.39 -10.36
N CYS A 91 -3.98 -27.67 -9.25
CA CYS A 91 -3.15 -28.14 -8.14
C CYS A 91 -3.94 -28.60 -6.91
N GLY A 92 -5.24 -28.27 -6.82
CA GLY A 92 -6.10 -28.60 -5.68
C GLY A 92 -5.96 -27.68 -4.47
N GLY A 93 -5.17 -26.61 -4.56
CA GLY A 93 -5.03 -25.64 -3.47
C GLY A 93 -6.24 -24.70 -3.36
N VAL A 94 -6.42 -24.14 -2.16
CA VAL A 94 -7.59 -23.32 -1.81
C VAL A 94 -7.12 -21.98 -1.23
N TRP A 95 -7.74 -20.90 -1.67
CA TRP A 95 -7.52 -19.55 -1.15
C TRP A 95 -8.74 -19.08 -0.37
N LEU A 96 -8.49 -18.62 0.86
CA LEU A 96 -9.50 -18.01 1.74
C LEU A 96 -9.11 -16.56 2.02
N ASP A 97 -10.09 -15.68 1.93
CA ASP A 97 -9.96 -14.31 2.39
C ASP A 97 -10.05 -14.19 3.91
N ALA A 98 -9.50 -13.09 4.44
CA ALA A 98 -9.50 -12.83 5.88
C ALA A 98 -10.89 -12.90 6.53
N ARG A 99 -11.95 -12.52 5.80
CA ARG A 99 -13.33 -12.57 6.29
C ARG A 99 -13.92 -13.97 6.28
N GLU A 100 -13.47 -14.81 5.36
CA GLU A 100 -13.94 -16.19 5.19
C GLU A 100 -13.35 -17.09 6.28
N LEU A 101 -12.12 -16.81 6.71
CA LEU A 101 -11.50 -17.50 7.84
C LEU A 101 -12.34 -17.42 9.12
N GLU A 102 -12.90 -16.25 9.42
CA GLU A 102 -13.75 -16.08 10.61
C GLU A 102 -15.03 -16.92 10.51
N LEU A 103 -15.55 -17.12 9.30
CA LEU A 103 -16.68 -18.01 9.07
C LEU A 103 -16.27 -19.48 9.22
N VAL A 104 -15.08 -19.87 8.73
CA VAL A 104 -14.51 -21.20 8.94
C VAL A 104 -14.35 -21.49 10.44
N LYS A 105 -13.73 -20.61 11.22
CA LYS A 105 -13.56 -20.82 12.67
C LYS A 105 -14.90 -21.03 13.39
N LYS A 106 -15.92 -20.24 13.04
CA LYS A 106 -17.27 -20.38 13.58
C LYS A 106 -17.91 -21.71 13.19
N LEU A 107 -17.81 -22.09 11.91
CA LEU A 107 -18.35 -23.37 11.40
C LEU A 107 -17.64 -24.58 12.01
N LEU A 108 -16.37 -24.43 12.38
CA LEU A 108 -15.56 -25.49 12.97
C LEU A 108 -15.64 -25.57 14.49
N GLY A 109 -16.44 -24.71 15.15
CA GLY A 109 -16.54 -24.70 16.59
C GLY A 109 -15.21 -24.46 17.30
N LEU A 110 -14.23 -23.85 16.62
CA LEU A 110 -12.93 -23.48 17.17
C LEU A 110 -13.12 -22.23 18.06
N THR A 111 -13.81 -22.39 19.18
CA THR A 111 -13.98 -21.35 20.20
C THR A 111 -12.72 -21.32 21.07
N GLY A 112 -11.72 -20.52 20.70
CA GLY A 112 -10.56 -20.34 21.59
C GLY A 112 -9.25 -19.86 20.98
N GLY A 113 -9.27 -19.01 19.94
CA GLY A 113 -8.05 -18.39 19.43
C GLY A 113 -8.33 -17.01 18.83
N ASP A 114 -7.40 -16.09 18.96
CA ASP A 114 -7.54 -14.72 18.45
C ASP A 114 -8.03 -14.71 16.99
N SER A 115 -9.05 -13.90 16.71
CA SER A 115 -9.63 -13.70 15.36
C SER A 115 -8.61 -13.21 14.33
N VAL A 116 -7.45 -12.72 14.78
CA VAL A 116 -6.42 -12.20 13.91
C VAL A 116 -5.19 -13.09 14.05
N VAL A 117 -4.89 -13.87 13.00
CA VAL A 117 -3.55 -14.43 12.84
C VAL A 117 -2.63 -13.22 12.58
N LYS A 118 -2.06 -12.66 13.66
CA LYS A 118 -1.07 -11.59 13.56
C LYS A 118 0.23 -12.20 13.08
N VAL A 119 0.34 -12.32 11.76
CA VAL A 119 1.65 -12.54 11.16
C VAL A 119 2.38 -11.21 11.18
N ALA A 120 3.44 -11.14 11.98
CA ALA A 120 4.36 -10.03 11.88
C ALA A 120 4.93 -10.03 10.46
N ARG A 121 4.68 -8.95 9.71
CA ARG A 121 5.28 -8.77 8.39
C ARG A 121 6.79 -8.98 8.56
N PRO A 122 7.43 -9.98 7.90
CA PRO A 122 8.88 -10.03 7.86
C PRO A 122 9.31 -8.67 7.36
N SER A 123 10.18 -7.99 8.10
CA SER A 123 10.43 -6.55 7.93
C SER A 123 10.60 -6.25 6.45
N SER A 124 9.54 -5.74 5.84
CA SER A 124 9.65 -5.24 4.49
C SER A 124 10.57 -4.06 4.68
N SER A 125 11.80 -4.20 4.17
CA SER A 125 12.67 -3.06 3.97
C SER A 125 11.77 -1.93 3.47
N PRO A 126 11.66 -0.81 4.20
CA PRO A 126 10.55 0.12 4.04
C PRO A 126 10.43 0.41 2.57
N ALA A 127 9.23 0.16 2.02
CA ALA A 127 8.91 0.33 0.60
C ALA A 127 9.67 1.57 0.13
N ALA A 128 10.66 1.34 -0.74
CA ALA A 128 11.66 2.34 -1.07
C ALA A 128 10.92 3.64 -1.34
N ALA A 129 11.20 4.66 -0.51
CA ALA A 129 10.57 5.97 -0.64
C ALA A 129 10.58 6.33 -2.13
N PRO A 130 9.46 6.85 -2.69
CA PRO A 130 9.36 7.10 -4.12
C PRO A 130 10.63 7.82 -4.56
N ALA A 131 11.33 7.22 -5.54
CA ALA A 131 12.62 7.69 -6.00
C ALA A 131 12.53 9.21 -6.20
N ARG A 132 13.33 9.97 -5.43
CA ARG A 132 13.28 11.43 -5.45
C ARG A 132 13.51 11.89 -6.88
N ASP A 133 12.51 12.47 -7.52
CA ASP A 133 12.62 12.99 -8.88
C ASP A 133 13.67 14.11 -8.90
N PRO A 134 14.82 13.92 -9.56
CA PRO A 134 15.88 14.94 -9.61
C PRO A 134 15.39 16.24 -10.26
N LYS A 135 14.38 16.17 -11.15
CA LYS A 135 13.77 17.35 -11.76
C LYS A 135 12.99 18.17 -10.73
N LEU A 136 12.27 17.50 -9.83
CA LEU A 136 11.52 18.17 -8.77
C LEU A 136 12.44 18.85 -7.75
N ILE A 137 13.59 18.24 -7.46
CA ILE A 137 14.61 18.87 -6.60
C ILE A 137 15.16 20.13 -7.27
N LEU A 138 15.50 20.06 -8.56
CA LEU A 138 16.03 21.19 -9.31
C LEU A 138 15.02 22.35 -9.38
N ILE A 139 13.73 22.05 -9.58
CA ILE A 139 12.64 23.04 -9.58
C ILE A 139 12.55 23.75 -8.22
N LYS A 140 12.63 23.00 -7.11
CA LYS A 140 12.57 23.58 -5.76
C LYS A 140 13.79 24.44 -5.44
N ILE A 141 14.98 24.03 -5.88
CA ILE A 141 16.20 24.84 -5.74
C ILE A 141 16.07 26.14 -6.54
N ALA A 142 15.62 26.06 -7.80
CA ALA A 142 15.41 27.24 -8.64
C ALA A 142 14.36 28.20 -8.03
N ALA A 143 13.26 27.67 -7.49
CA ALA A 143 12.25 28.46 -6.79
C ALA A 143 12.79 29.15 -5.53
N ALA A 144 13.60 28.44 -4.74
CA ALA A 144 14.24 29.02 -3.55
C ALA A 144 15.25 30.12 -3.90
N VAL A 145 16.07 29.92 -4.94
CA VAL A 145 17.00 30.94 -5.44
C VAL A 145 16.25 32.16 -5.95
N GLY A 146 15.15 31.96 -6.69
CA GLY A 146 14.28 33.04 -7.14
C GLY A 146 13.69 33.85 -5.97
N ALA A 147 13.21 33.17 -4.93
CA ALA A 147 12.68 33.83 -3.74
C ALA A 147 13.75 34.69 -3.03
N VAL A 148 14.95 34.13 -2.81
CA VAL A 148 16.06 34.87 -2.18
C VAL A 148 16.49 36.06 -3.01
N ALA A 149 16.63 35.89 -4.34
CA ALA A 149 16.99 36.98 -5.24
C ALA A 149 15.95 38.12 -5.22
N GLY A 150 14.66 37.77 -5.20
CA GLY A 150 13.57 38.74 -5.06
C GLY A 150 13.64 39.51 -3.72
N LEU A 151 13.91 38.81 -2.61
CA LEU A 151 14.03 39.44 -1.29
C LEU A 151 15.24 40.40 -1.21
N VAL A 152 16.39 40.00 -1.78
CA VAL A 152 17.59 40.84 -1.85
C VAL A 152 17.34 42.05 -2.74
N GLY A 153 16.67 41.86 -3.88
CA GLY A 153 16.28 42.95 -4.78
C GLY A 153 15.37 43.98 -4.11
N LEU A 154 14.37 43.53 -3.35
CA LEU A 154 13.49 44.41 -2.58
C LEU A 154 14.24 45.14 -1.47
N SER A 155 15.08 44.43 -0.72
CA SER A 155 15.92 45.02 0.33
C SER A 155 16.84 46.11 -0.25
N TYR A 156 17.41 45.86 -1.44
CA TYR A 156 18.26 46.83 -2.12
C TYR A 156 17.48 48.05 -2.62
N GLN A 157 16.31 47.86 -3.24
CA GLN A 157 15.45 48.98 -3.65
C GLN A 157 14.98 49.82 -2.45
N MET A 158 14.67 49.16 -1.34
CA MET A 158 14.33 49.84 -0.08
C MET A 158 15.51 50.65 0.46
N TYR A 159 16.72 50.08 0.41
CA TYR A 159 17.95 50.78 0.78
C TYR A 159 18.19 52.02 -0.11
N LEU A 160 17.99 51.91 -1.43
CA LEU A 160 18.09 53.05 -2.35
C LEU A 160 17.06 54.14 -2.03
N TYR A 161 15.85 53.75 -1.64
CA TYR A 161 14.76 54.69 -1.31
C TYR A 161 15.04 55.49 -0.03
N PHE A 162 15.61 54.86 1.00
CA PHE A 162 15.89 55.50 2.28
C PHE A 162 17.27 56.16 2.38
N SER A 163 18.19 55.87 1.45
CA SER A 163 19.52 56.47 1.46
C SER A 163 19.49 57.91 0.96
N PRO A 164 20.25 58.84 1.58
CA PRO A 164 20.41 60.19 1.07
C PRO A 164 20.92 60.18 -0.39
N PRO A 165 20.49 61.12 -1.25
CA PRO A 165 20.91 61.15 -2.65
C PRO A 165 22.43 61.35 -2.84
N GLU A 166 23.11 61.84 -1.80
CA GLU A 166 24.56 62.08 -1.82
C GLU A 166 25.39 60.82 -1.53
N THR A 167 24.79 59.77 -0.98
CA THR A 167 25.49 58.53 -0.60
C THR A 167 25.38 57.42 -1.63
N VAL A 168 24.48 57.55 -2.62
CA VAL A 168 24.20 56.48 -3.59
C VAL A 168 24.07 57.03 -5.01
N SER A 169 24.79 56.41 -5.95
CA SER A 169 24.83 56.82 -7.36
C SER A 169 23.69 56.26 -8.23
N ARG A 170 22.77 55.47 -7.65
CA ARG A 170 21.65 54.82 -8.35
C ARG A 170 20.32 55.23 -7.74
N THR A 171 19.35 55.56 -8.59
CA THR A 171 17.98 55.84 -8.17
C THR A 171 17.15 54.56 -8.07
N PRO A 172 16.17 54.49 -7.15
CA PRO A 172 15.24 53.36 -7.10
C PRO A 172 14.45 53.25 -8.41
N SER A 173 14.15 52.02 -8.84
CA SER A 173 13.44 51.71 -10.08
C SER A 173 12.20 50.89 -9.80
N LEU A 174 11.04 51.42 -10.18
CA LEU A 174 9.75 50.74 -10.07
C LEU A 174 9.77 49.38 -10.78
N ALA A 175 10.38 49.31 -11.97
CA ALA A 175 10.48 48.08 -12.73
C ALA A 175 11.27 47.01 -11.97
N VAL A 176 12.39 47.38 -11.34
CA VAL A 176 13.21 46.44 -10.55
C VAL A 176 12.47 46.01 -9.29
N ALA A 177 11.73 46.91 -8.65
CA ALA A 177 10.91 46.58 -7.48
C ALA A 177 9.80 45.57 -7.85
N VAL A 178 9.07 45.79 -8.94
CA VAL A 178 8.00 44.88 -9.41
C VAL A 178 8.56 43.50 -9.75
N VAL A 179 9.69 43.42 -10.47
CA VAL A 179 10.34 42.14 -10.78
C VAL A 179 10.77 41.41 -9.50
N SER A 180 11.31 42.14 -8.52
CA SER A 180 11.75 41.58 -7.24
C SER A 180 10.58 41.02 -6.42
N VAL A 181 9.42 41.70 -6.42
CA VAL A 181 8.17 41.20 -5.80
C VAL A 181 7.69 39.92 -6.50
N LEU A 182 7.66 39.89 -7.82
CA LEU A 182 7.18 38.73 -8.59
C LEU A 182 8.08 37.51 -8.38
N LEU A 183 9.40 37.70 -8.33
CA LEU A 183 10.35 36.63 -8.02
C LEU A 183 10.18 36.08 -6.61
N PHE A 184 9.95 36.96 -5.63
CA PHE A 184 9.70 36.57 -4.25
C PHE A 184 8.39 35.78 -4.10
N ALA A 185 7.27 36.36 -4.56
CA ALA A 185 5.95 35.74 -4.45
C ALA A 185 5.85 34.43 -5.25
N GLY A 186 6.38 34.42 -6.49
CA GLY A 186 6.41 33.23 -7.34
C GLY A 186 7.25 32.11 -6.74
N GLY A 187 8.42 32.42 -6.17
CA GLY A 187 9.28 31.44 -5.51
C GLY A 187 8.61 30.80 -4.29
N VAL A 188 7.94 31.61 -3.44
CA VAL A 188 7.21 31.11 -2.26
C VAL A 188 6.03 30.22 -2.65
N LEU A 189 5.24 30.62 -3.65
CA LEU A 189 4.12 29.82 -4.14
C LEU A 189 4.58 28.49 -4.73
N ALA A 190 5.65 28.49 -5.54
CA ALA A 190 6.20 27.27 -6.14
C ALA A 190 6.77 26.30 -5.08
N LEU A 191 7.32 26.80 -3.98
CA LEU A 191 7.79 25.97 -2.86
C LEU A 191 6.64 25.32 -2.07
N ASN A 192 5.46 25.93 -2.07
CA ASN A 192 4.28 25.42 -1.36
C ASN A 192 3.36 24.56 -2.24
N TRP A 193 3.51 24.63 -3.56
CA TRP A 193 2.75 23.83 -4.52
C TRP A 193 2.97 22.32 -4.29
N GLY A 194 1.88 21.56 -4.13
CA GLY A 194 1.89 20.11 -3.89
C GLY A 194 1.96 19.66 -2.43
N LYS A 195 1.88 20.57 -1.45
CA LYS A 195 1.63 20.20 -0.04
C LYS A 195 0.15 19.89 0.25
N GLU A 196 -0.78 20.43 -0.53
CA GLU A 196 -2.23 20.27 -0.33
C GLU A 196 -2.76 18.88 -0.70
N ASP A 197 -2.09 18.15 -1.60
CA ASP A 197 -2.53 16.82 -2.02
C ASP A 197 -2.26 15.71 -0.98
N ARG A 198 -1.70 16.06 0.19
CA ARG A 198 -1.42 15.13 1.29
C ARG A 198 -2.64 14.90 2.21
N TRP A 199 -3.73 15.65 2.03
CA TRP A 199 -4.94 15.60 2.87
C TRP A 199 -6.20 15.13 2.13
N ARG A 200 -6.07 14.50 0.97
CA ARG A 200 -7.17 13.81 0.28
C ARG A 200 -6.90 12.32 0.19
#